data_AF-A0A8T0PQL1-F1
#
_entry.id   AF-A0A8T0PQL1-F1
#
_cell.length_a   1.000
_cell.length_b   1.000
_cell.length_c   1.000
_cell.angle_alpha   90.00
_cell.angle_beta   90.00
_cell.angle_gamma   90.00
#
_symmetry.space_group_name_H-M   'P 1'
#
loop_
_entity.id
_entity.type
_entity.pdbx_description
1 polymer ?
#
loop_
_entity_poly.entity_id
_entity_poly.type
_entity_poly.pdbx_seq_one_letter_code
_entity_poly.pdbx_strand_id
1 'polypeptide(L)'
;MDLFKETHCSRKIGFTESVKKAIEVIVDEPEHDGQHVKSSTNAVSEVLPQSSKFLQNVGIPSSSKSSTRVGVSSKVQELQAQLEMEKQEKAKLQLEMDTIKSQAQQSEAAMTKQSEEIESLKKTVQDCSGILRQMITFQGQVPPP
;
A
#
# COMPACT_ATOMS: atom_id res chain seq x y z
N MET A 1 -56.50 -27.41 16.27
CA MET A 1 -56.50 -28.88 16.15
C MET A 1 -55.16 -29.27 15.55
N ASP A 2 -54.46 -30.22 16.17
CA ASP A 2 -53.00 -30.40 16.04
C ASP A 2 -52.53 -30.71 14.62
N LEU A 3 -51.71 -29.82 14.04
CA LEU A 3 -51.00 -30.01 12.76
C LEU A 3 -50.17 -31.31 12.75
N PHE A 4 -49.77 -31.78 13.94
CA PHE A 4 -49.10 -33.05 14.13
C PHE A 4 -50.00 -34.26 13.77
N LYS A 5 -51.31 -34.21 14.03
CA LYS A 5 -52.24 -35.28 13.64
C LYS A 5 -52.43 -35.33 12.12
N GLU A 6 -52.33 -34.19 11.46
CA GLU A 6 -52.61 -34.03 10.03
C GLU A 6 -51.46 -34.51 9.14
N THR A 7 -50.22 -34.39 9.63
CA THR A 7 -48.99 -34.74 8.89
C THR A 7 -48.34 -36.07 9.31
N HIS A 8 -48.83 -36.71 10.37
CA HIS A 8 -48.24 -37.93 10.92
C HIS A 8 -48.64 -39.20 10.13
N CYS A 9 -47.65 -39.96 9.67
CA CYS A 9 -47.87 -41.29 9.07
C CYS A 9 -47.88 -42.37 10.15
N SER A 10 -49.01 -43.07 10.31
CA SER A 10 -49.10 -44.19 11.25
C SER A 10 -49.05 -45.52 10.51
N ARG A 11 -48.40 -46.53 11.12
CA ARG A 11 -48.22 -47.86 10.52
C ARG A 11 -49.53 -48.60 10.22
N LYS A 12 -50.64 -48.21 10.86
CA LYS A 12 -51.97 -48.82 10.66
C LYS A 12 -52.84 -48.14 9.60
N ILE A 13 -52.63 -46.86 9.33
CA ILE A 13 -53.56 -46.01 8.54
C ILE A 13 -52.87 -45.33 7.35
N GLY A 14 -51.54 -45.32 7.34
CA GLY A 14 -50.75 -44.62 6.32
C GLY A 14 -50.82 -43.10 6.45
N PHE A 15 -50.51 -42.42 5.35
CA PHE A 15 -50.69 -40.97 5.21
C PHE A 15 -52.16 -40.60 5.12
N THR A 16 -52.50 -39.39 5.59
CA THR A 16 -53.81 -38.78 5.37
C THR A 16 -53.99 -38.47 3.88
N GLU A 17 -55.23 -38.42 3.39
CA GLU A 17 -55.52 -38.17 1.96
C GLU A 17 -54.95 -36.83 1.47
N SER A 18 -54.95 -35.80 2.33
CA SER A 18 -54.31 -34.52 2.02
C SER A 18 -52.81 -34.66 1.77
N VAL A 19 -52.12 -35.49 2.56
CA VAL A 19 -50.69 -35.74 2.41
C VAL A 19 -50.42 -36.64 1.21
N LYS A 20 -51.23 -37.67 0.97
CA LYS A 20 -51.12 -38.50 -0.24
C LYS A 20 -51.31 -37.65 -1.50
N LYS A 21 -52.33 -36.80 -1.54
CA LYS A 21 -52.59 -35.90 -2.67
C LYS A 21 -51.45 -34.90 -2.88
N ALA A 22 -50.85 -34.39 -1.81
CA ALA A 22 -49.67 -33.54 -1.91
C ALA A 22 -48.45 -34.31 -2.47
N ILE A 23 -48.24 -35.56 -2.06
CA ILE A 23 -47.19 -36.44 -2.60
C ILE A 23 -47.46 -36.72 -4.08
N GLU A 24 -48.70 -37.02 -4.45
CA GLU A 24 -49.11 -37.32 -5.83
C GLU A 24 -48.90 -36.11 -6.75
N VAL A 25 -49.21 -34.88 -6.28
CA VAL A 25 -48.90 -33.64 -7.02
C VAL A 25 -47.39 -33.42 -7.24
N ILE A 26 -46.54 -33.85 -6.32
CA ILE A 26 -45.07 -33.77 -6.46
C ILE A 26 -44.55 -34.87 -7.39
N VAL A 27 -45.19 -36.05 -7.39
CA VAL A 27 -44.79 -37.20 -8.21
C VAL A 27 -45.27 -37.09 -9.66
N ASP A 28 -46.43 -36.47 -9.89
CA ASP A 28 -47.00 -36.23 -11.23
C ASP A 28 -46.53 -34.92 -11.87
N GLU A 29 -45.62 -34.15 -11.25
CA GLU A 29 -44.99 -33.03 -11.94
C GLU A 29 -44.11 -33.60 -13.06
N PRO A 30 -44.44 -33.37 -14.35
CA PRO A 30 -43.71 -33.96 -15.45
C PRO A 30 -42.27 -33.47 -15.41
N GLU A 31 -41.34 -34.43 -15.46
CA GLU A 31 -39.91 -34.21 -15.58
C GLU A 31 -39.63 -33.22 -16.72
N HIS A 32 -39.51 -31.92 -16.38
CA HIS A 32 -38.98 -30.95 -17.31
C HIS A 32 -37.47 -31.17 -17.38
N ASP A 33 -37.11 -31.90 -18.43
CA ASP A 33 -35.82 -32.03 -19.07
C ASP A 33 -34.79 -30.97 -18.61
N GLY A 34 -33.74 -31.42 -17.91
CA GLY A 34 -32.47 -30.69 -17.80
C GLY A 34 -32.00 -30.12 -16.45
N GLN A 35 -32.69 -30.31 -15.31
CA GLN A 35 -32.20 -29.78 -14.03
C GLN A 35 -31.40 -30.81 -13.22
N HIS A 36 -30.09 -30.60 -13.16
CA HIS A 36 -29.11 -31.30 -12.32
C HIS A 36 -29.73 -31.78 -10.99
N VAL A 37 -29.72 -33.11 -10.75
CA VAL A 37 -30.07 -33.70 -9.46
C VAL A 37 -29.41 -32.87 -8.37
N LYS A 38 -30.23 -32.19 -7.56
CA LYS A 38 -29.72 -31.39 -6.43
C LYS A 38 -28.95 -32.37 -5.54
N SER A 39 -27.63 -32.27 -5.56
CA SER A 39 -26.75 -33.10 -4.74
C SER A 39 -27.20 -32.97 -3.29
N SER A 40 -27.14 -34.07 -2.52
CA SER A 40 -27.49 -34.08 -1.09
C SER A 40 -26.81 -32.94 -0.32
N THR A 41 -25.61 -32.56 -0.76
CA THR A 41 -24.83 -31.42 -0.27
C THR A 41 -25.56 -30.07 -0.41
N ASN A 42 -26.24 -29.83 -1.54
CA ASN A 42 -27.00 -28.60 -1.76
C ASN A 42 -28.27 -28.57 -0.90
N ALA A 43 -28.97 -29.69 -0.79
CA ALA A 43 -30.17 -29.81 0.04
C ALA A 43 -29.85 -29.52 1.52
N VAL A 44 -28.73 -30.05 2.05
CA VAL A 44 -28.31 -29.81 3.44
C VAL A 44 -27.94 -28.33 3.68
N SER A 45 -27.42 -27.63 2.66
CA SER A 45 -27.09 -26.20 2.78
C SER A 45 -28.30 -25.27 2.76
N GLU A 46 -29.43 -25.69 2.19
CA GLU A 46 -30.68 -24.90 2.19
C GLU A 46 -31.45 -25.00 3.51
N VAL A 47 -31.36 -26.14 4.21
CA VAL A 47 -32.12 -26.39 5.45
C VAL A 47 -31.40 -25.86 6.69
N LEU A 48 -30.08 -25.71 6.62
CA LEU A 48 -29.28 -25.17 7.71
C LEU A 48 -29.03 -23.67 7.51
N PRO A 49 -29.08 -22.86 8.58
CA PRO A 49 -28.67 -21.46 8.49
C PRO A 49 -27.25 -21.36 7.90
N GLN A 50 -27.02 -20.41 6.99
CA GLN A 50 -25.70 -20.24 6.34
C GLN A 50 -24.54 -19.99 7.33
N SER A 51 -24.86 -19.54 8.54
CA SER A 51 -23.96 -19.34 9.68
C SER A 51 -23.69 -20.61 10.51
N SER A 52 -24.33 -21.73 10.17
CA SER A 52 -24.20 -23.00 10.89
C SER A 52 -22.78 -23.54 10.76
N LYS A 53 -22.15 -23.81 11.91
CA LYS A 53 -20.83 -24.47 11.99
C LYS A 53 -20.85 -25.90 11.45
N PHE A 54 -22.03 -26.50 11.31
CA PHE A 54 -22.18 -27.84 10.76
C PHE A 54 -21.56 -27.96 9.37
N LEU A 55 -21.93 -27.07 8.44
CA LEU A 55 -21.40 -27.07 7.06
C LEU A 55 -19.87 -26.95 7.03
N GLN A 56 -19.32 -26.05 7.85
CA GLN A 56 -17.87 -25.88 8.01
C GLN A 56 -17.19 -27.16 8.53
N ASN A 57 -17.80 -27.83 9.52
CA ASN A 57 -17.22 -29.03 10.14
C ASN A 57 -17.29 -30.27 9.23
N VAL A 58 -18.30 -30.37 8.36
CA VAL A 58 -18.42 -31.47 7.38
C VAL A 58 -17.70 -31.17 6.05
N GLY A 59 -16.91 -30.09 6.01
CA GLY A 59 -16.08 -29.72 4.85
C GLY A 59 -16.85 -29.08 3.69
N ILE A 60 -18.10 -28.67 3.90
CA ILE A 60 -18.89 -27.94 2.91
C ILE A 60 -18.59 -26.45 3.10
N PRO A 61 -17.88 -25.79 2.16
CA PRO A 61 -17.60 -24.37 2.28
C PRO A 61 -18.91 -23.60 2.28
N SER A 62 -19.23 -22.96 3.41
CA SER A 62 -20.33 -21.99 3.46
C SER A 62 -20.06 -20.94 2.37
N SER A 63 -21.07 -20.65 1.55
CA SER A 63 -21.03 -19.63 0.48
C SER A 63 -20.93 -18.20 1.04
N SER A 64 -20.20 -18.00 2.15
CA SER A 64 -19.68 -16.69 2.54
C SER A 64 -18.38 -16.46 1.77
N LYS A 65 -18.57 -16.10 0.51
CA LYS A 65 -17.63 -15.48 -0.45
C LYS A 65 -16.27 -15.08 0.16
N SER A 66 -15.23 -15.66 -0.43
CA SER A 66 -13.85 -15.21 -0.74
C SER A 66 -13.35 -13.77 -0.46
N SER A 67 -14.02 -12.93 0.31
CA SER A 67 -13.73 -11.50 0.48
C SER A 67 -12.39 -11.24 1.21
N THR A 68 -12.04 -12.05 2.21
CA THR A 68 -10.82 -11.82 3.01
C THR A 68 -9.52 -12.13 2.25
N ARG A 69 -9.50 -13.14 1.38
CA ARG A 69 -8.27 -13.59 0.71
C ARG A 69 -7.87 -12.67 -0.46
N VAL A 70 -8.87 -12.13 -1.17
CA VAL A 70 -8.67 -11.17 -2.26
C VAL A 70 -8.27 -9.78 -1.72
N GLY A 71 -8.88 -9.34 -0.61
CA GLY A 71 -8.53 -8.07 0.05
C GLY A 71 -7.09 -8.04 0.58
N VAL A 72 -6.60 -9.15 1.16
CA VAL A 72 -5.20 -9.25 1.63
C VAL A 72 -4.21 -9.20 0.46
N SER A 73 -4.51 -9.88 -0.65
CA SER A 73 -3.63 -9.85 -1.84
C SER A 73 -3.51 -8.44 -2.45
N SER A 74 -4.61 -7.69 -2.49
CA SER A 74 -4.61 -6.31 -2.99
C SER A 74 -3.80 -5.38 -2.10
N LYS A 75 -3.91 -5.52 -0.77
CA LYS A 75 -3.14 -4.69 0.16
C LYS A 75 -1.64 -4.95 0.10
N VAL A 76 -1.24 -6.22 -0.08
CA VAL A 76 0.18 -6.58 -0.25
C VAL A 76 0.74 -5.96 -1.53
N GLN A 77 0.00 -5.98 -2.63
CA GLN A 77 0.44 -5.38 -3.89
C GLN A 77 0.58 -3.84 -3.79
N GLU A 78 -0.35 -3.17 -3.10
CA GLU A 78 -0.27 -1.73 -2.84
C GLU A 78 0.97 -1.37 -2.01
N LEU A 79 1.22 -2.11 -0.93
CA LEU A 79 2.40 -1.91 -0.08
C LEU A 79 3.71 -2.18 -0.84
N GLN A 80 3.73 -3.17 -1.73
CA GLN A 80 4.88 -3.46 -2.59
C GLN A 80 5.20 -2.27 -3.50
N ALA A 81 4.17 -1.68 -4.12
CA ALA A 81 4.31 -0.52 -4.99
C ALA A 81 4.76 0.73 -4.22
N GLN A 82 4.21 0.97 -3.02
CA GLN A 82 4.66 2.06 -2.15
C GLN A 82 6.12 1.90 -1.75
N LEU A 83 6.55 0.69 -1.37
CA LEU A 83 7.94 0.41 -1.00
C LEU A 83 8.91 0.66 -2.18
N GLU A 84 8.51 0.29 -3.40
CA GLU A 84 9.33 0.51 -4.58
C GLU A 84 9.44 2.01 -4.93
N MET A 85 8.33 2.75 -4.80
CA MET A 85 8.32 4.20 -4.95
C MET A 85 9.21 4.90 -3.91
N GLU A 86 9.09 4.53 -2.63
CA GLU A 86 9.93 5.08 -1.56
C GLU A 86 11.41 4.77 -1.77
N LYS A 87 11.76 3.57 -2.26
CA LYS A 87 13.14 3.23 -2.60
C LYS A 87 13.68 4.11 -3.72
N GLN A 88 12.88 4.36 -4.75
CA GLN A 88 13.27 5.23 -5.86
C GLN A 88 13.43 6.68 -5.40
N GLU A 89 12.49 7.18 -4.60
CA GLU A 89 12.54 8.53 -4.04
C GLU A 89 13.75 8.71 -3.13
N LYS A 90 14.01 7.75 -2.24
CA LYS A 90 15.21 7.74 -1.39
C LYS A 90 16.48 7.78 -2.23
N ALA A 91 16.57 6.99 -3.30
CA ALA A 91 17.74 7.00 -4.18
C ALA A 91 17.95 8.37 -4.86
N LYS A 92 16.85 9.02 -5.28
CA LYS A 92 16.89 10.38 -5.85
C LYS A 92 17.35 11.41 -4.80
N LEU A 93 16.80 11.37 -3.60
CA LEU A 93 17.19 12.26 -2.50
C LEU A 93 18.65 12.08 -2.11
N GLN A 94 19.15 10.84 -2.10
CA GLN A 94 20.56 10.55 -1.83
C GLN A 94 21.47 11.21 -2.88
N LEU A 95 21.13 11.09 -4.16
CA LEU A 95 21.85 11.76 -5.26
C LEU A 95 21.86 13.29 -5.13
N GLU A 96 20.72 13.87 -4.76
CA GLU A 96 20.60 15.32 -4.56
C GLU A 96 21.44 15.78 -3.36
N MET A 97 21.44 15.04 -2.26
CA MET A 97 22.31 15.29 -1.11
C MET A 97 23.79 15.23 -1.46
N ASP A 98 24.22 14.22 -2.20
CA ASP A 98 25.62 14.09 -2.63
C ASP A 98 26.03 15.25 -3.55
N THR A 99 25.11 15.69 -4.42
CA THR A 99 25.32 16.85 -5.30
C THR A 99 25.48 18.14 -4.49
N ILE A 100 24.57 18.40 -3.55
CA ILE A 100 24.61 19.59 -2.69
C ILE A 100 25.88 19.59 -1.85
N LYS A 101 26.28 18.44 -1.30
CA LYS A 101 27.51 18.30 -0.53
C LYS A 101 28.75 18.64 -1.36
N SER A 102 28.82 18.14 -2.58
CA SER A 102 29.91 18.44 -3.51
C SER A 102 29.98 19.93 -3.85
N GLN A 103 28.82 20.55 -4.14
CA GLN A 103 28.73 21.99 -4.41
C GLN A 103 29.13 22.83 -3.19
N ALA A 104 28.74 22.43 -1.99
CA ALA A 104 29.12 23.11 -0.76
C ALA A 104 30.64 23.06 -0.54
N GLN A 105 31.26 21.89 -0.71
CA GLN A 105 32.71 21.74 -0.60
C GLN A 105 33.46 22.58 -1.66
N GLN A 106 32.96 22.60 -2.89
CA GLN A 106 33.55 23.43 -3.95
C GLN A 106 33.41 24.93 -3.65
N SER A 107 32.25 25.35 -3.15
CA SER A 107 32.00 26.74 -2.76
C SER A 107 32.90 27.17 -1.60
N GLU A 108 33.06 26.33 -0.58
CA GLU A 108 33.97 26.58 0.54
C GLU A 108 35.42 26.71 0.07
N ALA A 109 35.90 25.79 -0.78
CA ALA A 109 37.23 25.88 -1.36
C ALA A 109 37.43 27.14 -2.20
N ALA A 110 36.43 27.56 -2.97
CA ALA A 110 36.46 28.79 -3.74
C ALA A 110 36.51 30.04 -2.84
N MET A 111 35.76 30.05 -1.74
CA MET A 111 35.80 31.14 -0.77
C MET A 111 37.17 31.24 -0.08
N THR A 112 37.76 30.12 0.33
CA THR A 112 39.11 30.10 0.91
C THR A 112 40.13 30.68 -0.06
N LYS A 113 40.11 30.24 -1.32
CA LYS A 113 41.01 30.77 -2.36
C LYS A 113 40.82 32.27 -2.58
N GLN A 114 39.58 32.75 -2.65
CA GLN A 114 39.31 34.19 -2.79
C GLN A 114 39.80 34.98 -1.57
N SER A 115 39.65 34.44 -0.36
CA SER A 115 40.14 35.07 0.86
C SER A 115 41.67 35.23 0.84
N GLU A 116 42.41 34.20 0.41
CA GLU A 116 43.86 34.25 0.25
C GLU A 116 44.29 35.30 -0.79
N GLU A 117 43.58 35.39 -1.92
CA GLU A 117 43.85 36.39 -2.96
C GLU A 117 43.62 37.82 -2.46
N ILE A 118 42.54 38.06 -1.71
CA ILE A 118 42.25 39.35 -1.09
C ILE A 118 43.35 39.73 -0.08
N GLU A 119 43.81 38.79 0.73
CA GLU A 119 44.89 39.05 1.68
C GLU A 119 46.20 39.44 0.98
N SER A 120 46.56 38.72 -0.10
CA SER A 120 47.73 39.01 -0.93
C SER A 120 47.65 40.40 -1.57
N LEU A 121 46.49 40.76 -2.14
CA LEU A 121 46.25 42.08 -2.71
C LEU A 121 46.33 43.17 -1.66
N LYS A 122 45.75 42.96 -0.47
CA LYS A 122 45.82 43.91 0.64
C LYS A 122 47.27 44.17 1.07
N LYS A 123 48.09 43.12 1.16
CA LYS A 123 49.52 43.24 1.45
C LYS A 123 50.24 44.07 0.38
N THR A 124 50.00 43.78 -0.91
CA THR A 124 50.58 44.54 -2.02
C THR A 124 50.20 46.02 -1.96
N VAL A 125 48.93 46.34 -1.67
CA VAL A 125 48.46 47.73 -1.50
C VAL A 125 49.16 48.41 -0.32
N GLN A 126 49.34 47.71 0.79
CA GLN A 126 50.05 48.24 1.96
C GLN A 126 51.52 48.52 1.65
N ASP A 127 52.19 47.61 0.94
CA ASP A 127 53.60 47.74 0.53
C ASP A 127 53.77 48.92 -0.44
N CYS A 128 52.94 49.03 -1.48
CA CYS A 128 52.94 50.16 -2.40
C CYS A 128 52.70 51.49 -1.68
N SER A 129 51.75 51.52 -0.76
CA SER A 129 51.46 52.72 0.05
C SER A 129 52.67 53.11 0.93
N GLY A 130 53.40 52.12 1.45
CA GLY A 130 54.64 52.34 2.20
C GLY A 130 55.74 52.98 1.35
N ILE A 131 55.96 52.45 0.16
CA ILE A 131 56.95 52.98 -0.80
C ILE A 131 56.62 54.43 -1.17
N LEU A 132 55.35 54.72 -1.49
CA LEU A 132 54.93 56.08 -1.85
C LEU A 132 55.23 57.09 -0.73
N ARG A 133 54.94 56.73 0.53
CA ARG A 133 55.27 57.58 1.69
C ARG A 133 56.77 57.84 1.83
N GLN A 134 57.60 56.81 1.64
CA GLN A 134 59.06 56.96 1.67
C GLN A 134 59.53 57.92 0.57
N MET A 135 59.08 57.73 -0.67
CA MET A 135 59.43 58.61 -1.79
C MET A 135 59.10 60.07 -1.53
N ILE A 136 57.90 60.37 -1.01
CA ILE A 136 57.48 61.73 -0.68
C ILE A 136 58.40 62.34 0.39
N THR A 137 58.80 61.54 1.39
CA THR A 137 59.69 62.00 2.46
C THR A 137 61.08 62.36 1.94
N PHE A 138 61.63 61.57 0.99
CA PHE A 138 62.93 61.88 0.38
C PHE A 138 62.90 63.14 -0.50
N GLN A 139 61.80 63.39 -1.23
CA GLN A 139 61.66 64.60 -2.05
C GLN A 139 61.52 65.89 -1.22
N GLY A 140 61.01 65.80 0.02
CA GLY A 140 60.90 66.92 0.95
C GLY A 140 62.19 67.30 1.68
N GLN A 141 63.29 66.54 1.51
CA GLN A 141 64.57 66.76 2.20
C GLN A 141 65.65 67.43 1.34
N VAL A 142 65.32 67.90 0.13
CA VAL A 142 66.28 68.66 -0.70
C VAL A 142 66.55 70.02 -0.02
N PRO A 143 67.78 70.30 0.45
CA PRO A 143 68.09 71.58 1.10
C PRO A 143 67.97 72.72 0.08
N PRO A 144 67.46 73.90 0.48
CA PRO A 144 67.43 75.05 -0.41
C PRO A 144 68.86 75.51 -0.79
N PRO A 145 69.05 76.05 -2.00
CA PRO A 145 70.34 76.52 -2.51
C PRO A 145 70.89 77.74 -1.75
#